data_AF-A0A381I6F0-F1
#
_entry.id   AF-A0A381I6F0-F1
#
_cell.length_a   1.000
_cell.length_b   1.000
_cell.length_c   1.000
_cell.angle_alpha   90.00
_cell.angle_beta   90.00
_cell.angle_gamma   90.00
#
_symmetry.space_group_name_H-M   'P 1'
#
loop_
_entity.id
_entity.type
_entity.pdbx_description
1 polymer ?
#
loop_
_entity_poly.entity_id
_entity_poly.type
_entity_poly.pdbx_seq_one_letter_code
_entity_poly.pdbx_strand_id
1 'polypeptide(L)'
;MVIIKAIELYKKLDLEFNIKNINDDWSFMNFENDFITPEFRKKYIGLVLDNAQNINKVYTTTFPDKEIIKQVIDKDEKDILIFSHHAMGYIASDEGFPFHDIPLSYMEEMKNRRISFYVLHSPLDNYSDYSTSVSFAKLWV
;
A
#
# COMPACT_ATOMS: atom_id res chain seq x y z
N MET A 1 14.41 10.17 15.10
CA MET A 1 13.77 9.62 13.89
C MET A 1 14.24 8.18 13.76
N VAL A 2 13.32 7.21 13.70
CA VAL A 2 13.70 5.79 13.55
C VAL A 2 13.90 5.54 12.07
N ILE A 3 15.12 5.16 11.69
CA ILE A 3 15.44 4.78 10.31
C ILE A 3 15.46 3.25 10.29
N ILE A 4 14.58 2.65 9.50
CA ILE A 4 14.48 1.19 9.36
C ILE A 4 14.84 0.83 7.93
N LYS A 5 15.61 -0.25 7.72
CA LYS A 5 15.80 -0.77 6.36
C LYS A 5 14.47 -1.25 5.80
N ALA A 6 14.13 -0.78 4.61
CA ALA A 6 12.84 -1.07 3.99
C ALA A 6 12.57 -2.57 3.90
N ILE A 7 13.57 -3.34 3.47
CA ILE A 7 13.48 -4.81 3.37
C ILE A 7 13.19 -5.51 4.72
N GLU A 8 13.66 -4.95 5.84
CA GLU A 8 13.39 -5.52 7.16
C GLU A 8 11.96 -5.20 7.60
N LEU A 9 11.46 -4.00 7.27
CA LEU A 9 10.08 -3.61 7.52
C LEU A 9 9.11 -4.48 6.71
N TYR A 10 9.33 -4.64 5.41
CA TYR A 10 8.45 -5.45 4.56
C TYR A 10 8.40 -6.90 5.04
N LYS A 11 9.54 -7.52 5.36
CA LYS A 11 9.59 -8.88 5.91
C LYS A 11 8.80 -9.02 7.21
N LYS A 12 8.82 -8.01 8.08
CA LYS A 12 8.02 -8.02 9.31
C LYS A 12 6.53 -7.98 9.00
N LEU A 13 6.11 -7.09 8.09
CA LEU A 13 4.71 -7.00 7.65
C LEU A 13 4.24 -8.32 6.99
N ASP A 14 5.06 -8.88 6.11
CA ASP A 14 4.76 -10.12 5.40
C ASP A 14 4.53 -11.29 6.37
N LEU A 15 5.36 -11.38 7.41
CA LEU A 15 5.26 -12.40 8.46
C LEU A 15 4.06 -12.15 9.36
N GLU A 16 3.88 -10.93 9.86
CA GLU A 16 2.81 -10.54 10.77
C GLU A 16 1.42 -10.85 10.18
N PHE A 17 1.25 -10.57 8.88
CA PHE A 17 -0.03 -10.75 8.19
C PHE A 17 -0.08 -12.03 7.35
N ASN A 18 0.89 -12.93 7.51
CA ASN A 18 0.90 -14.25 6.86
C ASN A 18 0.68 -14.19 5.32
N ILE A 19 1.17 -13.15 4.65
CA ILE A 19 0.89 -12.91 3.22
C ILE A 19 1.48 -14.00 2.31
N LYS A 20 2.40 -14.82 2.84
CA LYS A 20 2.95 -15.96 2.11
C LYS A 20 1.85 -16.92 1.65
N ASN A 21 0.81 -17.10 2.47
CA ASN A 21 -0.22 -18.13 2.31
C ASN A 21 -1.58 -17.58 1.85
N ILE A 22 -1.64 -16.30 1.50
CA ILE A 22 -2.85 -15.60 1.11
C ILE A 22 -2.62 -14.96 -0.27
N ASN A 23 -3.67 -14.94 -1.09
CA ASN A 23 -3.74 -14.16 -2.31
C ASN A 23 -4.98 -13.26 -2.24
N ASP A 24 -4.92 -12.13 -2.94
CA ASP A 24 -6.07 -11.28 -3.21
C ASP A 24 -6.35 -11.28 -4.71
N ASP A 25 -7.29 -10.46 -5.17
CA ASP A 25 -7.53 -10.23 -6.58
C ASP A 25 -7.64 -8.73 -6.89
N TRP A 26 -6.57 -8.20 -7.48
CA TRP A 26 -6.53 -6.87 -8.10
C TRP A 26 -6.22 -6.98 -9.60
N SER A 27 -6.65 -8.06 -10.26
CA SER A 27 -6.36 -8.34 -11.67
C SER A 27 -6.86 -7.29 -12.66
N PHE A 28 -7.78 -6.43 -12.21
CA PHE A 28 -8.34 -5.32 -12.95
C PHE A 28 -7.48 -4.03 -12.90
N MET A 29 -6.41 -3.99 -12.10
CA MET A 29 -5.44 -2.89 -12.13
C MET A 29 -4.68 -2.85 -13.46
N ASN A 30 -4.25 -1.66 -13.86
CA ASN A 30 -3.34 -1.53 -14.99
C ASN A 30 -1.90 -1.89 -14.60
N PHE A 31 -1.43 -3.02 -15.11
CA PHE A 31 -0.05 -3.52 -14.92
C PHE A 31 0.89 -3.20 -16.09
N GLU A 32 0.48 -2.46 -17.11
CA GLU A 32 1.29 -2.08 -18.28
C GLU A 32 2.30 -0.96 -17.94
N ASN A 33 3.19 -1.22 -16.99
CA ASN A 33 4.26 -0.33 -16.53
C ASN A 33 5.37 -1.14 -15.83
N ASP A 34 6.52 -0.53 -15.55
CA ASP A 34 7.65 -1.18 -14.86
C ASP A 34 7.79 -0.75 -13.38
N PHE A 35 6.83 0.00 -12.83
CA PHE A 35 6.88 0.47 -11.45
C PHE A 35 6.41 -0.60 -10.46
N ILE A 36 5.36 -1.34 -10.81
CA ILE A 36 4.76 -2.33 -9.91
C ILE A 36 5.64 -3.59 -9.81
N THR A 37 5.94 -4.00 -8.58
CA THR A 37 6.82 -5.15 -8.31
C THR A 37 6.30 -6.46 -8.91
N PRO A 38 7.18 -7.38 -9.32
CA PRO A 38 6.79 -8.70 -9.83
C PRO A 38 5.99 -9.55 -8.84
N GLU A 39 6.28 -9.42 -7.54
CA GLU A 39 5.59 -10.23 -6.52
C GLU A 39 4.16 -9.75 -6.29
N PHE A 40 3.93 -8.43 -6.30
CA PHE A 40 2.56 -7.90 -6.21
C PHE A 40 1.70 -8.34 -7.39
N ARG A 41 2.24 -8.42 -8.61
CA ARG A 41 1.52 -8.92 -9.80
C ARG A 41 1.04 -10.37 -9.67
N LYS A 42 1.70 -11.17 -8.84
CA LYS A 42 1.35 -12.58 -8.64
C LYS A 42 0.32 -12.78 -7.52
N LYS A 43 0.42 -11.97 -6.47
CA LYS A 43 -0.33 -12.18 -5.22
C LYS A 43 -1.40 -11.13 -4.94
N TYR A 44 -1.29 -9.97 -5.59
CA TYR A 44 -2.14 -8.80 -5.35
C TYR A 44 -2.10 -8.33 -3.88
N ILE A 45 -1.01 -8.62 -3.15
CA ILE A 45 -0.79 -8.29 -1.75
C ILE A 45 0.68 -7.92 -1.54
N GLY A 46 0.94 -6.98 -0.63
CA GLY A 46 2.26 -6.65 -0.15
C GLY A 46 2.86 -5.47 -0.88
N LEU A 47 4.16 -5.55 -1.20
CA LEU A 47 4.94 -4.44 -1.73
C LEU A 47 4.56 -4.13 -3.20
N VAL A 48 3.85 -3.04 -3.43
CA VAL A 48 3.45 -2.58 -4.77
C VAL A 48 4.58 -1.83 -5.47
N LEU A 49 5.20 -0.87 -4.78
CA LEU A 49 6.30 -0.05 -5.30
C LEU A 49 7.49 -0.11 -4.33
N ASP A 50 8.68 -0.47 -4.82
CA ASP A 50 9.90 -0.54 -4.01
C ASP A 50 10.91 0.54 -4.42
N ASN A 51 10.72 1.75 -3.90
CA ASN A 51 11.47 2.94 -4.31
C ASN A 51 12.49 3.41 -3.26
N ALA A 52 12.43 2.88 -2.04
CA ALA A 52 13.23 3.35 -0.90
C ALA A 52 14.02 2.21 -0.25
N GLN A 53 15.30 2.43 0.03
CA GLN A 53 16.13 1.47 0.76
C GLN A 53 15.96 1.56 2.28
N ASN A 54 15.60 2.74 2.77
CA ASN A 54 15.30 3.00 4.17
C ASN A 54 13.94 3.68 4.26
N ILE A 55 13.24 3.49 5.37
CA ILE A 55 11.97 4.12 5.68
C ILE A 55 12.13 4.96 6.94
N ASN A 56 11.88 6.26 6.80
CA ASN A 56 11.97 7.26 7.86
C ASN A 56 10.57 7.69 8.35
N LYS A 57 9.55 7.49 7.52
CA LYS A 57 8.16 7.84 7.81
C LYS A 57 7.19 6.91 7.09
N VAL A 58 6.06 6.63 7.74
CA VAL A 58 4.95 5.88 7.17
C VAL A 58 3.71 6.77 7.16
N TYR A 59 3.03 6.82 6.01
CA TYR A 59 1.67 7.35 5.90
C TYR A 59 0.71 6.19 5.72
N THR A 60 -0.37 6.17 6.49
CA THR A 60 -1.40 5.12 6.41
C THR A 60 -2.66 5.68 5.75
N THR A 61 -3.30 4.90 4.87
CA THR A 61 -4.60 5.26 4.27
C THR A 61 -5.47 4.02 4.06
N THR A 62 -6.78 4.20 3.96
CA THR A 62 -7.68 3.12 3.54
C THR A 62 -7.62 2.94 2.01
N PHE A 63 -7.78 4.04 1.27
CA PHE A 63 -7.67 4.08 -0.18
C PHE A 63 -6.51 5.00 -0.60
N PRO A 64 -5.68 4.60 -1.59
CA PRO A 64 -4.61 5.41 -2.14
C PRO A 64 -5.14 6.40 -3.18
N ASP A 65 -6.11 7.24 -2.79
CA ASP A 65 -6.72 8.22 -3.69
C ASP A 65 -5.69 9.25 -4.16
N LYS A 66 -5.93 9.82 -5.35
CA LYS A 66 -4.97 10.73 -6.00
C LYS A 66 -4.63 11.91 -5.09
N GLU A 67 -5.62 12.47 -4.41
CA GLU A 67 -5.48 13.60 -3.50
C GLU A 67 -4.62 13.25 -2.29
N ILE A 68 -4.72 12.01 -1.78
CA ILE A 68 -3.92 11.52 -0.66
C ILE A 68 -2.47 11.32 -1.08
N ILE A 69 -2.23 10.64 -2.21
CA ILE A 69 -0.87 10.44 -2.73
C ILE A 69 -0.23 11.80 -3.05
N LYS A 70 -0.98 12.71 -3.67
CA LYS A 70 -0.53 14.05 -4.00
C LYS A 70 -0.10 14.83 -2.75
N GLN A 71 -0.86 14.75 -1.65
CA GLN A 71 -0.46 15.36 -0.38
C GLN A 71 0.85 14.80 0.16
N VAL A 72 1.15 13.51 -0.06
CA VAL A 72 2.45 12.93 0.34
C VAL A 72 3.58 13.43 -0.57
N ILE A 73 3.36 13.48 -1.88
CA ILE A 73 4.33 13.99 -2.87
C ILE A 73 4.65 15.47 -2.60
N ASP A 74 3.64 16.30 -2.38
CA ASP A 74 3.75 17.76 -2.22
C ASP A 74 4.51 18.16 -0.94
N LYS A 75 4.67 17.25 0.02
CA LYS A 75 5.47 17.50 1.24
C LYS A 75 6.98 17.52 0.99
N ASP A 76 7.44 17.08 -0.18
CA ASP A 76 8.86 16.96 -0.54
C ASP A 76 9.70 16.19 0.50
N GLU A 77 9.08 15.18 1.10
CA GLU A 77 9.75 14.24 1.99
C GLU A 77 10.29 13.06 1.16
N LYS A 78 11.28 12.35 1.70
CA LYS A 78 11.87 11.18 1.05
C LYS A 78 11.98 10.01 2.01
N ASP A 79 12.19 8.82 1.47
CA ASP A 79 12.36 7.59 2.24
C ASP A 79 11.08 7.28 3.04
N ILE A 80 9.96 7.28 2.30
CA ILE A 80 8.60 7.15 2.84
C ILE A 80 8.03 5.79 2.44
N LEU A 81 7.21 5.22 3.31
CA LEU A 81 6.25 4.18 2.95
C LEU A 81 4.82 4.73 3.00
N ILE A 82 4.09 4.62 1.90
CA ILE A 82 2.63 4.65 1.95
C ILE A 82 2.16 3.23 2.23
N PHE A 83 1.41 3.05 3.31
CA PHE A 83 0.79 1.79 3.69
C PHE A 83 -0.72 1.94 3.50
N SER A 84 -1.32 1.13 2.64
CA SER A 84 -2.75 1.21 2.33
C SER A 84 -3.47 -0.10 2.58
N HIS A 85 -4.77 -0.01 2.86
CA HIS A 85 -5.63 -1.18 2.88
C HIS A 85 -5.95 -1.66 1.46
N HIS A 86 -6.32 -0.75 0.55
CA HIS A 86 -6.60 -1.08 -0.86
C HIS A 86 -5.45 -0.72 -1.81
N ALA A 87 -5.38 -1.39 -2.95
CA ALA A 87 -4.38 -1.15 -3.99
C ALA A 87 -4.76 -0.05 -4.99
N MET A 88 -6.05 0.25 -5.10
CA MET A 88 -6.62 1.26 -6.00
C MET A 88 -7.39 2.31 -5.21
N GLY A 89 -7.40 3.55 -5.71
CA GLY A 89 -8.26 4.58 -5.16
C GLY A 89 -9.73 4.31 -5.44
N TYR A 90 -10.61 4.99 -4.73
CA TYR A 90 -12.06 4.74 -4.73
C TYR A 90 -12.86 6.05 -4.76
N ILE A 91 -13.85 6.13 -5.65
CA ILE A 91 -14.74 7.27 -5.78
C ILE A 91 -16.18 6.81 -5.50
N ALA A 92 -16.69 7.13 -4.32
CA ALA A 92 -18.00 6.65 -3.85
C ALA A 92 -19.20 7.07 -4.72
N SER A 93 -19.07 8.18 -5.47
CA SER A 93 -20.13 8.70 -6.33
C SER A 93 -20.19 8.02 -7.70
N ASP A 94 -19.17 7.25 -8.08
CA ASP A 94 -19.11 6.64 -9.40
C ASP A 94 -20.01 5.40 -9.46
N GLU A 95 -20.84 5.32 -10.50
CA GLU A 95 -21.63 4.13 -10.80
C GLU A 95 -20.76 3.05 -11.46
N GLY A 96 -21.08 1.77 -11.24
CA GLY A 96 -20.39 0.65 -11.86
C GLY A 96 -19.12 0.23 -11.12
N PHE A 97 -17.95 0.48 -11.70
CA PHE A 97 -16.65 0.11 -11.13
C PHE A 97 -15.95 1.36 -10.57
N PRO A 98 -16.11 1.67 -9.27
CA PRO A 98 -15.72 2.95 -8.67
C PRO A 98 -14.23 3.03 -8.29
N PHE A 99 -13.41 2.10 -8.77
CA PHE A 99 -11.97 2.09 -8.47
C PHE A 99 -11.16 2.67 -9.62
N HIS A 100 -10.08 3.36 -9.28
CA HIS A 100 -9.16 3.91 -10.28
C HIS A 100 -7.71 3.58 -9.94
N ASP A 101 -6.91 3.40 -10.98
CA ASP A 101 -5.46 3.24 -10.83
C ASP A 101 -4.81 4.51 -10.27
N ILE A 102 -3.63 4.32 -9.67
CA ILE A 102 -2.69 5.40 -9.40
C ILE A 102 -2.12 5.87 -10.76
N PRO A 103 -2.18 7.17 -11.10
CA PRO A 103 -1.61 7.66 -12.35
C PRO A 103 -0.12 7.31 -12.50
N LEU A 104 0.31 6.94 -13.72
CA LEU A 104 1.73 6.63 -13.98
C LEU A 104 2.67 7.78 -13.63
N SER A 105 2.24 9.03 -13.87
CA SER A 105 2.99 10.22 -13.48
C SER A 105 3.20 10.32 -11.96
N TYR A 106 2.26 9.80 -11.15
CA TYR A 106 2.42 9.76 -9.70
C TYR A 106 3.38 8.66 -9.29
N MET A 107 3.33 7.49 -9.93
CA MET A 107 4.31 6.42 -9.68
C MET A 107 5.74 6.87 -10.04
N GLU A 108 5.90 7.63 -11.11
CA GLU A 108 7.17 8.25 -11.49
C GLU A 108 7.67 9.24 -10.44
N GLU A 109 6.80 10.16 -9.98
CA GLU A 109 7.15 11.08 -8.89
C GLU A 109 7.47 10.35 -7.58
N MET A 110 6.70 9.32 -7.23
CA MET A 110 6.97 8.47 -6.06
C MET A 110 8.34 7.81 -6.17
N LYS A 111 8.74 7.35 -7.36
CA LYS A 111 10.10 6.83 -7.59
C LYS A 111 11.16 7.92 -7.39
N ASN A 112 10.97 9.11 -7.98
CA ASN A 112 11.89 10.24 -7.85
C ASN A 112 12.07 10.70 -6.39
N ARG A 113 11.01 10.61 -5.59
CA ARG A 113 10.98 10.99 -4.18
C ARG A 113 11.33 9.84 -3.21
N ARG A 114 11.56 8.62 -3.71
CA ARG A 114 11.78 7.42 -2.88
C ARG A 114 10.61 7.17 -1.91
N ILE A 115 9.42 7.11 -2.48
CA ILE A 115 8.18 6.77 -1.80
C ILE A 115 7.81 5.35 -2.23
N SER A 116 7.92 4.39 -1.31
CA SER A 116 7.44 3.02 -1.51
C SER A 116 5.95 2.91 -1.20
N PHE A 117 5.30 1.87 -1.74
CA PHE A 117 3.88 1.61 -1.54
C PHE A 117 3.66 0.15 -1.19
N TYR A 118 2.96 -0.11 -0.08
CA TYR A 118 2.65 -1.45 0.42
C TYR A 118 1.17 -1.58 0.76
N VAL A 119 0.56 -2.69 0.37
CA VAL A 119 -0.88 -2.93 0.48
C VAL A 119 -1.16 -4.19 1.28
N LEU A 120 -2.08 -4.10 2.23
CA LEU A 120 -2.71 -5.27 2.87
C LEU A 120 -4.22 -5.10 2.86
N HIS A 121 -4.87 -5.89 2.00
CA HIS A 121 -6.32 -5.97 1.91
C HIS A 121 -6.82 -7.13 2.77
N SER A 122 -7.17 -8.28 2.18
CA SER A 122 -7.72 -9.44 2.91
C SER A 122 -6.89 -9.88 4.13
N PRO A 123 -5.53 -9.85 4.12
CA PRO A 123 -4.77 -10.18 5.33
C PRO A 123 -4.96 -9.19 6.48
N LEU A 124 -5.12 -7.89 6.19
CA LEU A 124 -5.32 -6.87 7.23
C LEU A 124 -6.70 -7.00 7.88
N ASP A 125 -7.69 -7.58 7.21
CA ASP A 125 -8.99 -7.80 7.84
C ASP A 125 -9.01 -8.99 8.80
N ASN A 126 -8.15 -10.00 8.57
CA ASN A 126 -8.30 -11.32 9.16
C ASN A 126 -7.15 -11.79 10.05
N TYR A 127 -5.96 -11.18 9.93
CA TYR A 127 -4.75 -11.66 10.61
C TYR A 127 -4.12 -10.58 11.49
N SER A 128 -3.43 -11.03 12.54
CA SER A 128 -2.81 -10.21 13.57
C SER A 128 -3.79 -9.51 14.52
N ASP A 129 -3.26 -9.13 15.68
CA ASP A 129 -3.91 -8.26 16.68
C ASP A 129 -4.22 -6.85 16.16
N TYR A 130 -3.59 -6.46 15.04
CA TYR A 130 -3.79 -5.19 14.35
C TYR A 130 -4.85 -5.25 13.25
N SER A 131 -5.51 -6.40 13.04
CA SER A 131 -6.51 -6.50 11.97
C SER A 131 -7.68 -5.54 12.13
N THR A 132 -8.32 -5.18 11.03
CA THR A 132 -9.55 -4.36 11.03
C THR A 132 -10.62 -5.00 11.91
N SER A 133 -10.84 -6.31 11.79
CA SER A 133 -11.85 -7.04 12.55
C SER A 133 -11.56 -7.06 14.06
N VAL A 134 -10.31 -7.34 14.46
CA VAL A 134 -9.91 -7.33 15.87
C VAL A 134 -9.96 -5.92 16.44
N SER A 135 -9.47 -4.93 15.70
CA SER A 135 -9.50 -3.52 16.11
C SER A 135 -10.93 -3.02 16.27
N PHE A 136 -11.82 -3.37 15.35
CA PHE A 136 -13.23 -3.05 15.45
C PHE A 136 -13.85 -3.71 16.69
N ALA A 137 -13.66 -5.02 16.89
CA ALA A 137 -14.19 -5.71 18.07
C ALA A 137 -13.70 -5.10 19.40
N LYS A 138 -12.43 -4.68 19.46
CA LYS A 138 -11.84 -4.01 20.64
C LYS A 138 -12.43 -2.64 20.95
N LEU A 139 -13.08 -1.95 20.00
CA LEU A 139 -13.74 -0.66 20.23
C LEU A 139 -15.10 -0.79 20.93
N TRP A 140 -15.67 -1.99 20.95
CA TRP A 140 -17.00 -2.25 21.54
C TRP A 140 -16.94 -2.91 22.93
N VAL A 141 -15.74 -3.02 23.51
CA VAL A 141 -15.47 -3.55 24.86
C VAL A 141 -14.80 -2.50 25.74
#